data_AF-A0A2W1N5T7-F1
#
_entry.id   AF-A0A2W1N5T7-F1
#
_cell.length_a   1.000
_cell.length_b   1.000
_cell.length_c   1.000
_cell.angle_alpha   90.00
_cell.angle_beta   90.00
_cell.angle_gamma   90.00
#
_symmetry.space_group_name_H-M   'P 1'
#
loop_
_entity.id
_entity.type
_entity.pdbx_description
1 polymer ?
#
loop_
_entity_poly.entity_id
_entity_poly.type
_entity_poly.pdbx_seq_one_letter_code
_entity_poly.pdbx_strand_id
1 'polypeptide(L)'
;MIKEWGDAILFALVAASVIRTYVFEPYQIPTGSMEKTLMIGDALFVEKVTYGPRVPNTPFSYPIFHNMVPWLNIKSYSEIQKIPYTRLPGFRFVNQYDVTVFNFPAGDSALNDPRMPNGLIAHTYEQILRDEAYLMALKERKSIAYFEAHYAQYLHRARQSFIKNGKVYSRPDGETGENYTVINGILTRPVDKRENYIKRTTAVAGQTIEVKDKELFVDGDLAWQADDMEYSYKIVGKKYENLQVRNQKDYEKYQRLDAFYKGNFKCSYNEVHGNVQGDVVVPLTKNNYIKAKLKYPNLQLDIKEKGFYKEMLAAGYSSYLPIFPNDPQYDWTEDNFGPLTIPKKGDVITLTHETLPIYRRIITAYEHHTLAEKADGIYIDGEKVTEYTIGMNYYWLMGDNRNNSADSRFWGFVPEDHIVGRAAFIWMSTDEKGYFGGIRWERVFKKIK
;
A
#
# COMPACT_ATOMS: atom_id res chain seq x y z
N MET A 1 2.90 -41.40 -28.69
CA MET A 1 1.92 -40.29 -28.71
C MET A 1 1.46 -39.84 -27.33
N ILE A 2 0.55 -40.50 -26.59
CA ILE A 2 0.02 -39.95 -25.31
C ILE A 2 1.12 -39.68 -24.26
N LYS A 3 2.13 -40.57 -24.16
CA LYS A 3 3.29 -40.38 -23.26
C LYS A 3 4.19 -39.21 -23.68
N GLU A 4 4.44 -39.05 -24.99
CA GLU A 4 5.28 -37.98 -25.53
C GLU A 4 4.64 -36.59 -25.36
N TRP A 5 3.32 -36.48 -25.55
CA TRP A 5 2.58 -35.25 -25.25
C TRP A 5 2.57 -34.94 -23.75
N GLY A 6 2.47 -35.95 -22.89
CA GLY A 6 2.56 -35.80 -21.43
C GLY A 6 3.92 -35.28 -20.98
N ASP A 7 5.00 -35.87 -21.49
CA ASP A 7 6.38 -35.46 -21.17
C ASP A 7 6.66 -34.03 -21.66
N ALA A 8 6.19 -33.67 -22.85
CA ALA A 8 6.34 -32.31 -23.39
C ALA A 8 5.56 -31.27 -22.57
N ILE A 9 4.34 -31.57 -22.14
CA ILE A 9 3.53 -30.69 -21.28
C ILE A 9 4.20 -30.53 -19.92
N LEU A 10 4.65 -31.63 -19.31
CA LEU A 10 5.35 -31.58 -18.03
C LEU A 10 6.62 -30.74 -18.13
N PHE A 11 7.44 -30.96 -19.16
CA PHE A 11 8.64 -30.16 -19.41
C PHE A 11 8.30 -28.68 -19.60
N ALA A 12 7.29 -28.36 -20.41
CA ALA A 12 6.86 -26.98 -20.63
C ALA A 12 6.39 -26.31 -19.34
N LEU A 13 5.65 -27.03 -18.49
CA LEU A 13 5.22 -26.53 -17.18
C LEU A 13 6.40 -26.27 -16.25
N VAL A 14 7.38 -27.19 -16.19
CA VAL A 14 8.59 -27.02 -15.38
C VAL A 14 9.41 -25.83 -15.90
N ALA A 15 9.68 -25.77 -17.20
CA ALA A 15 10.42 -24.67 -17.82
C ALA A 15 9.73 -23.33 -17.60
N ALA A 16 8.41 -23.25 -17.84
CA ALA A 16 7.63 -22.04 -17.58
C ALA A 16 7.66 -21.64 -16.11
N SER A 17 7.62 -22.60 -15.18
CA SER A 17 7.72 -22.34 -13.74
C SER A 17 9.08 -21.78 -13.34
N VAL A 18 10.17 -22.34 -13.89
CA VAL A 18 11.54 -21.86 -13.66
C VAL A 18 11.72 -20.45 -14.23
N ILE A 19 11.31 -20.24 -15.49
CA ILE A 19 11.37 -18.93 -16.14
C ILE A 19 10.55 -17.91 -15.36
N ARG A 20 9.32 -18.27 -14.96
CA ARG A 20 8.44 -17.40 -14.16
C ARG A 20 9.07 -17.04 -12.82
N THR A 21 9.69 -18.01 -12.17
CA THR A 21 10.29 -17.83 -10.83
C THR A 21 11.52 -16.94 -10.89
N TYR A 22 12.43 -17.18 -11.85
CA TYR A 22 13.78 -16.60 -11.83
C TYR A 22 14.04 -15.52 -12.88
N VAL A 23 13.26 -15.45 -13.96
CA VAL A 23 13.56 -14.55 -15.09
C VAL A 23 12.57 -13.39 -15.16
N PHE A 24 11.29 -13.69 -15.39
CA PHE A 24 10.26 -12.66 -15.53
C PHE A 24 8.87 -13.17 -15.15
N GLU A 25 7.98 -12.26 -14.77
CA GLU A 25 6.59 -12.59 -14.47
C GLU A 25 5.64 -11.49 -14.94
N PRO A 26 4.51 -11.81 -15.58
CA PRO A 26 3.51 -10.82 -15.95
C PRO A 26 2.67 -10.41 -14.73
N TYR A 27 2.47 -9.10 -14.54
CA TYR A 27 1.61 -8.55 -13.49
C TYR A 27 0.58 -7.60 -14.09
N GLN A 28 -0.68 -7.69 -13.66
CA GLN A 28 -1.72 -6.75 -14.08
C GLN A 28 -1.88 -5.64 -13.03
N ILE A 29 -2.09 -4.41 -13.46
CA ILE A 29 -2.41 -3.26 -12.60
C ILE A 29 -3.90 -3.30 -12.23
N PRO A 30 -4.25 -3.56 -10.97
CA PRO A 30 -5.64 -3.70 -10.55
C PRO A 30 -6.25 -2.38 -10.03
N THR A 31 -5.42 -1.40 -9.65
CA THR A 31 -5.85 -0.16 -8.98
C THR A 31 -5.13 1.07 -9.54
N GLY A 32 -5.79 2.23 -9.45
CA GLY A 32 -5.32 3.51 -9.99
C GLY A 32 -4.21 4.21 -9.18
N SER A 33 -3.44 3.47 -8.39
CA SER A 33 -2.40 4.10 -7.55
C SER A 33 -1.17 4.58 -8.31
N MET A 34 -1.00 4.10 -9.54
CA MET A 34 0.00 4.55 -10.51
C MET A 34 -0.68 5.22 -11.73
N GLU A 35 -1.97 5.58 -11.61
CA GLU A 35 -2.81 6.02 -12.74
C GLU A 35 -2.15 7.14 -13.56
N LYS A 36 -2.51 7.21 -14.85
CA LYS A 36 -1.86 8.00 -15.92
C LYS A 36 -0.46 7.55 -16.32
N THR A 37 0.41 7.21 -15.37
CA THR A 37 1.74 6.62 -15.70
C THR A 37 1.58 5.14 -16.09
N LEU A 38 0.92 4.37 -15.23
CA LEU A 38 0.51 2.98 -15.42
C LEU A 38 -0.98 2.87 -15.10
N MET A 39 -1.77 2.57 -16.12
CA MET A 39 -3.23 2.61 -16.04
C MET A 39 -3.77 1.28 -15.54
N ILE A 40 -4.95 1.31 -14.89
CA ILE A 40 -5.73 0.09 -14.63
C ILE A 40 -5.91 -0.68 -15.95
N GLY A 41 -5.61 -1.99 -15.91
CA GLY A 41 -5.65 -2.85 -17.09
C GLY A 41 -4.32 -2.98 -17.84
N ASP A 42 -3.29 -2.20 -17.48
CA ASP A 42 -1.92 -2.46 -17.97
C ASP A 42 -1.41 -3.80 -17.42
N ALA A 43 -0.90 -4.63 -18.31
CA ALA A 43 -0.17 -5.84 -17.98
C ALA A 43 1.33 -5.58 -18.18
N LEU A 44 2.08 -5.62 -17.08
CA LEU A 44 3.48 -5.30 -17.01
C LEU A 44 4.32 -6.56 -17.12
N PHE A 45 5.40 -6.47 -17.88
CA PHE A 45 6.44 -7.49 -17.90
C PHE A 45 7.48 -7.12 -16.84
N VAL A 46 7.54 -7.92 -15.77
CA VAL A 46 8.42 -7.64 -14.63
C VAL A 46 9.62 -8.56 -14.69
N GLU A 47 10.80 -7.98 -14.80
CA GLU A 47 12.05 -8.70 -14.87
C GLU A 47 12.73 -8.78 -13.50
N LYS A 48 13.17 -9.99 -13.16
CA LYS A 48 13.74 -10.34 -11.84
C LYS A 48 15.26 -10.39 -11.87
N VAL A 49 15.84 -10.58 -13.05
CA VAL A 49 17.28 -10.73 -13.25
C VAL A 49 18.07 -9.47 -12.95
N THR A 50 17.52 -8.27 -13.18
CA THR A 50 18.24 -7.02 -12.90
C THR A 50 18.59 -6.89 -11.44
N TYR A 51 17.64 -7.12 -10.53
CA TYR A 51 17.90 -7.08 -9.09
C TYR A 51 18.51 -8.36 -8.54
N GLY A 52 18.53 -9.43 -9.34
CA GLY A 52 18.87 -10.78 -8.89
C GLY A 52 17.61 -11.48 -8.38
N PRO A 53 17.24 -12.65 -8.93
CA PRO A 53 16.02 -13.32 -8.51
C PRO A 53 16.14 -13.88 -7.10
N ARG A 54 15.03 -13.85 -6.36
CA ARG A 54 14.94 -14.47 -5.03
C ARG A 54 14.77 -15.97 -5.15
N VAL A 55 15.42 -16.71 -4.26
CA VAL A 55 15.07 -18.11 -4.01
C VAL A 55 13.72 -18.12 -3.27
N PRO A 56 12.72 -18.89 -3.73
CA PRO A 56 11.43 -18.96 -3.06
C PRO A 56 11.57 -19.42 -1.60
N ASN A 57 11.03 -18.63 -0.66
CA ASN A 57 10.95 -19.03 0.74
C ASN A 57 10.07 -20.28 0.91
N THR A 58 9.09 -20.47 0.02
CA THR A 58 8.22 -21.65 -0.06
C THR A 58 8.46 -22.45 -1.35
N PRO A 59 9.44 -23.38 -1.35
CA PRO A 59 9.84 -24.11 -2.57
C PRO A 59 8.74 -25.03 -3.10
N PHE A 60 7.88 -25.54 -2.22
CA PHE A 60 6.75 -26.38 -2.58
C PHE A 60 5.49 -25.52 -2.75
N SER A 61 5.30 -24.99 -3.97
CA SER A 61 4.09 -24.24 -4.32
C SER A 61 3.58 -24.57 -5.72
N TYR A 62 2.26 -24.45 -5.91
CA TYR A 62 1.62 -24.61 -7.20
C TYR A 62 2.01 -23.44 -8.11
N PRO A 63 2.67 -23.68 -9.26
CA PRO A 63 3.32 -22.61 -10.04
C PRO A 63 2.39 -21.56 -10.64
N ILE A 64 1.10 -21.85 -10.72
CA ILE A 64 0.11 -21.02 -11.41
C ILE A 64 -0.49 -19.99 -10.45
N PHE A 65 -0.70 -20.38 -9.19
CA PHE A 65 -1.43 -19.59 -8.19
C PHE A 65 -0.46 -18.92 -7.22
N HIS A 66 -0.73 -17.64 -6.91
CA HIS A 66 0.17 -16.85 -6.06
C HIS A 66 0.05 -17.21 -4.58
N ASN A 67 -1.18 -17.17 -4.03
CA ASN A 67 -1.46 -17.35 -2.60
C ASN A 67 -2.44 -18.49 -2.33
N MET A 68 -3.58 -18.54 -3.03
CA MET A 68 -4.67 -19.48 -2.82
C MET A 68 -5.13 -20.10 -4.13
N VAL A 69 -5.69 -21.30 -4.07
CA VAL A 69 -6.38 -21.94 -5.20
C VAL A 69 -7.84 -21.45 -5.21
N PRO A 70 -8.27 -20.64 -6.19
CA PRO A 70 -9.51 -19.87 -6.09
C PRO A 70 -10.78 -20.71 -5.83
N TRP A 71 -10.86 -21.90 -6.44
CA TRP A 71 -12.03 -22.79 -6.36
C TRP A 71 -12.09 -23.65 -5.09
N LEU A 72 -10.95 -23.83 -4.43
CA LEU A 72 -10.83 -24.72 -3.28
C LEU A 72 -10.62 -23.97 -1.97
N ASN A 73 -10.32 -22.67 -2.03
CA ASN A 73 -10.00 -21.83 -0.88
C ASN A 73 -8.87 -22.43 0.00
N ILE A 74 -7.96 -23.20 -0.62
CA ILE A 74 -6.79 -23.80 0.04
C ILE A 74 -5.52 -23.03 -0.32
N LYS A 75 -4.51 -23.08 0.55
CA LYS A 75 -3.19 -22.51 0.29
C LYS A 75 -2.60 -23.14 -0.99
N SER A 76 -2.06 -22.29 -1.86
CA SER A 76 -1.34 -22.74 -3.07
C SER A 76 0.08 -23.23 -2.77
N TYR A 77 0.52 -23.20 -1.51
CA TYR A 77 1.87 -23.53 -1.08
C TYR A 77 1.86 -24.37 0.19
N SER A 78 2.94 -25.11 0.40
CA SER A 78 3.21 -25.86 1.61
C SER A 78 4.22 -25.11 2.49
N GLU A 79 4.01 -25.17 3.80
CA GLU A 79 4.92 -24.63 4.81
C GLU A 79 5.82 -25.71 5.45
N ILE A 80 5.82 -26.94 4.90
CA ILE A 80 6.64 -28.06 5.39
C ILE A 80 8.14 -27.69 5.43
N GLN A 81 8.59 -26.90 4.45
CA GLN A 81 9.94 -26.37 4.41
C GLN A 81 9.89 -24.87 4.15
N LYS A 82 10.62 -24.11 4.97
CA LYS A 82 10.86 -22.68 4.76
C LYS A 82 12.34 -22.46 4.52
N ILE A 83 12.67 -21.72 3.46
CA ILE A 83 14.04 -21.34 3.13
C ILE A 83 14.24 -19.88 3.60
N PRO A 84 15.32 -19.58 4.34
CA PRO A 84 15.68 -18.21 4.67
C PRO A 84 15.84 -17.36 3.40
N TYR A 85 15.58 -16.06 3.51
CA TYR A 85 15.74 -15.15 2.38
C TYR A 85 17.15 -15.29 1.79
N THR A 86 17.18 -15.61 0.49
CA THR A 86 18.40 -15.71 -0.30
C THR A 86 18.11 -15.10 -1.67
N ARG A 87 18.98 -14.20 -2.13
CA ARG A 87 18.89 -13.59 -3.45
C ARG A 87 20.12 -13.98 -4.26
N LEU A 88 19.89 -14.43 -5.50
CA LEU A 88 20.96 -14.70 -6.44
C LEU A 88 21.57 -13.38 -6.94
N PRO A 89 22.83 -13.37 -7.41
CA PRO A 89 23.43 -12.16 -7.99
C PRO A 89 22.56 -11.55 -9.08
N GLY A 90 22.39 -10.23 -9.03
CA GLY A 90 21.73 -9.42 -10.05
C GLY A 90 22.71 -8.60 -10.87
N PHE A 91 22.22 -7.96 -11.93
CA PHE A 91 23.01 -7.02 -12.72
C PHE A 91 23.22 -5.66 -12.05
N ARG A 92 22.29 -5.22 -11.20
CA ARG A 92 22.40 -4.01 -10.38
C ARG A 92 21.44 -4.03 -9.18
N PHE A 93 21.67 -3.15 -8.22
CA PHE A 93 20.73 -2.92 -7.12
C PHE A 93 19.48 -2.15 -7.58
N VAL A 94 18.48 -2.10 -6.69
CA VAL A 94 17.30 -1.25 -6.89
C VAL A 94 17.77 0.21 -6.91
N ASN A 95 17.38 0.94 -7.94
CA ASN A 95 17.73 2.34 -8.09
C ASN A 95 16.53 3.23 -7.77
N GLN A 96 16.84 4.48 -7.45
CA GLN A 96 15.84 5.52 -7.37
C GLN A 96 15.08 5.63 -8.70
N TYR A 97 13.78 5.82 -8.59
CA TYR A 97 12.77 5.95 -9.65
C TYR A 97 12.45 4.69 -10.44
N ASP A 98 13.03 3.54 -10.12
CA ASP A 98 12.56 2.27 -10.68
C ASP A 98 11.07 2.04 -10.33
N VAL A 99 10.28 1.61 -11.32
CA VAL A 99 8.96 1.01 -11.04
C VAL A 99 9.20 -0.41 -10.55
N THR A 100 8.94 -0.63 -9.27
CA THR A 100 9.30 -1.84 -8.55
C THR A 100 8.05 -2.61 -8.18
N VAL A 101 8.08 -3.92 -8.44
CA VAL A 101 7.12 -4.87 -7.90
C VAL A 101 7.70 -5.46 -6.63
N PHE A 102 6.89 -5.49 -5.57
CA PHE A 102 7.30 -5.96 -4.26
C PHE A 102 6.13 -6.62 -3.54
N ASN A 103 6.44 -7.50 -2.60
CA ASN A 103 5.46 -8.07 -1.70
C ASN A 103 5.05 -7.05 -0.63
N PHE A 104 3.78 -6.99 -0.28
CA PHE A 104 3.25 -6.01 0.66
C PHE A 104 3.86 -6.18 2.07
N PRO A 105 4.59 -5.19 2.61
CA PRO A 105 5.32 -5.37 3.88
C PRO A 105 4.42 -5.58 5.11
N ALA A 106 3.20 -5.05 5.08
CA ALA A 106 2.22 -5.23 6.14
C ALA A 106 1.21 -6.35 5.85
N GLY A 107 1.51 -7.21 4.86
CA GLY A 107 0.76 -8.44 4.55
C GLY A 107 1.24 -9.65 5.36
N ASP A 108 2.07 -9.46 6.38
CA ASP A 108 2.53 -10.49 7.31
C ASP A 108 1.39 -11.02 8.19
N SER A 109 0.47 -10.12 8.55
CA SER A 109 -0.73 -10.41 9.32
C SER A 109 -1.92 -9.69 8.72
N ALA A 110 -3.03 -10.42 8.60
CA ALA A 110 -4.05 -10.07 7.65
C ALA A 110 -5.40 -10.62 8.11
N LEU A 111 -6.48 -9.84 8.08
CA LEU A 111 -7.79 -10.33 8.50
C LEU A 111 -8.45 -11.15 7.40
N ASN A 112 -8.92 -12.36 7.75
CA ASN A 112 -9.58 -13.27 6.83
C ASN A 112 -11.04 -12.85 6.60
N ASP A 113 -11.31 -12.01 5.61
CA ASP A 113 -12.69 -11.71 5.23
C ASP A 113 -13.27 -12.84 4.36
N PRO A 114 -14.30 -13.58 4.80
CA PRO A 114 -14.86 -14.71 4.07
C PRO A 114 -15.49 -14.31 2.73
N ARG A 115 -15.80 -13.03 2.51
CA ARG A 115 -16.36 -12.50 1.26
C ARG A 115 -15.29 -12.22 0.22
N MET A 116 -14.03 -12.13 0.65
CA MET A 116 -12.89 -11.81 -0.22
C MET A 116 -11.98 -13.04 -0.38
N PRO A 117 -12.38 -14.05 -1.18
CA PRO A 117 -11.63 -15.30 -1.32
C PRO A 117 -10.22 -15.12 -1.91
N ASN A 118 -9.89 -13.95 -2.49
CA ASN A 118 -8.62 -13.68 -3.17
C ASN A 118 -7.81 -12.49 -2.62
N GLY A 119 -8.25 -11.79 -1.57
CA GLY A 119 -7.55 -10.57 -1.16
C GLY A 119 -8.03 -9.99 0.15
N LEU A 120 -7.10 -9.42 0.89
CA LEU A 120 -7.30 -8.86 2.21
C LEU A 120 -8.24 -7.65 2.19
N ILE A 121 -8.80 -7.35 3.36
CA ILE A 121 -9.33 -6.01 3.66
C ILE A 121 -8.27 -4.99 3.21
N ALA A 122 -8.68 -3.91 2.52
CA ALA A 122 -7.80 -2.88 1.94
C ALA A 122 -6.97 -2.08 2.98
N HIS A 123 -6.88 -2.59 4.21
CA HIS A 123 -6.22 -2.01 5.37
C HIS A 123 -5.38 -3.08 6.06
N THR A 124 -4.30 -2.64 6.70
CA THR A 124 -3.42 -3.55 7.45
C THR A 124 -4.10 -4.05 8.72
N TYR A 125 -3.74 -5.25 9.18
CA TYR A 125 -4.21 -5.77 10.47
C TYR A 125 -3.96 -4.77 11.61
N GLU A 126 -2.77 -4.18 11.65
CA GLU A 126 -2.40 -3.21 12.68
C GLU A 126 -3.23 -1.93 12.59
N GLN A 127 -3.51 -1.41 11.40
CA GLN A 127 -4.40 -0.25 11.24
C GLN A 127 -5.81 -0.56 11.78
N ILE A 128 -6.40 -1.68 11.36
CA ILE A 128 -7.73 -2.07 11.82
C ILE A 128 -7.74 -2.25 13.34
N LEU A 129 -6.69 -2.85 13.90
CA LEU A 129 -6.58 -3.05 15.33
C LEU A 129 -6.53 -1.72 16.10
N ARG A 130 -5.79 -0.72 15.61
CA ARG A 130 -5.75 0.62 16.19
C ARG A 130 -7.09 1.35 16.07
N ASP A 131 -7.68 1.32 14.89
CA ASP A 131 -8.99 1.92 14.62
C ASP A 131 -10.07 1.29 15.54
N GLU A 132 -10.04 -0.03 15.72
CA GLU A 132 -10.96 -0.75 16.60
C GLU A 132 -10.76 -0.39 18.08
N ALA A 133 -9.50 -0.36 18.53
CA ALA A 133 -9.14 0.04 19.89
C ALA A 133 -9.64 1.47 20.19
N TYR A 134 -9.44 2.39 19.26
CA TYR A 134 -9.91 3.77 19.39
C TYR A 134 -11.44 3.85 19.35
N LEU A 135 -12.09 3.11 18.46
CA LEU A 135 -13.55 3.03 18.40
C LEU A 135 -14.16 2.53 19.72
N MET A 136 -13.53 1.58 20.41
CA MET A 136 -13.96 1.15 21.75
C MET A 136 -13.93 2.30 22.74
N ALA A 137 -12.85 3.09 22.76
CA ALA A 137 -12.73 4.26 23.63
C ALA A 137 -13.78 5.34 23.30
N LEU A 138 -14.05 5.59 22.01
CA LEU A 138 -15.11 6.50 21.57
C LEU A 138 -16.50 6.04 22.04
N LYS A 139 -16.81 4.74 21.93
CA LYS A 139 -18.07 4.16 22.43
C LYS A 139 -18.22 4.30 23.95
N GLU A 140 -17.10 4.26 24.68
CA GLU A 140 -17.03 4.50 26.12
C GLU A 140 -16.98 5.99 26.51
N ARG A 141 -17.09 6.90 25.53
CA ARG A 141 -17.03 8.36 25.69
C ARG A 141 -15.74 8.81 26.38
N LYS A 142 -14.62 8.13 26.11
CA LYS A 142 -13.30 8.51 26.62
C LYS A 142 -12.65 9.55 25.73
N SER A 143 -11.88 10.45 26.33
CA SER A 143 -11.07 11.41 25.60
C SER A 143 -9.89 10.72 24.91
N ILE A 144 -9.31 11.38 23.90
CA ILE A 144 -8.10 10.91 23.21
C ILE A 144 -6.95 10.72 24.20
N ALA A 145 -6.73 11.69 25.10
CA ALA A 145 -5.69 11.59 26.13
C ALA A 145 -5.90 10.39 27.06
N TYR A 146 -7.15 10.05 27.40
CA TYR A 146 -7.43 8.84 28.17
C TYR A 146 -7.12 7.57 27.36
N PHE A 147 -7.51 7.54 26.09
CA PHE A 147 -7.22 6.42 25.20
C PHE A 147 -5.71 6.19 25.06
N GLU A 148 -4.93 7.24 24.80
CA GLU A 148 -3.47 7.20 24.67
C GLU A 148 -2.80 6.70 25.96
N ALA A 149 -3.25 7.18 27.13
CA ALA A 149 -2.75 6.71 28.42
C ALA A 149 -3.05 5.22 28.70
N HIS A 150 -4.08 4.65 28.05
CA HIS A 150 -4.51 3.26 28.21
C HIS A 150 -4.38 2.46 26.91
N TYR A 151 -3.52 2.92 25.99
CA TYR A 151 -3.49 2.42 24.61
C TYR A 151 -3.26 0.91 24.54
N ALA A 152 -2.29 0.40 25.29
CA ALA A 152 -1.98 -1.04 25.34
C ALA A 152 -3.18 -1.89 25.83
N GLN A 153 -3.97 -1.37 26.78
CA GLN A 153 -5.16 -2.05 27.29
C GLN A 153 -6.25 -2.14 26.21
N TYR A 154 -6.53 -1.05 25.50
CA TYR A 154 -7.52 -1.04 24.41
C TYR A 154 -7.06 -1.91 23.24
N LEU A 155 -5.77 -1.87 22.89
CA LEU A 155 -5.21 -2.73 21.84
C LEU A 155 -5.37 -4.22 22.19
N HIS A 156 -5.10 -4.59 23.45
CA HIS A 156 -5.33 -5.96 23.93
C HIS A 156 -6.81 -6.36 23.82
N ARG A 157 -7.73 -5.49 24.25
CA ARG A 157 -9.18 -5.73 24.15
C ARG A 157 -9.65 -5.89 22.69
N ALA A 158 -9.14 -5.07 21.78
CA ALA A 158 -9.43 -5.18 20.35
C ALA A 158 -8.96 -6.52 19.77
N ARG A 159 -7.74 -6.98 20.10
CA ARG A 159 -7.23 -8.31 19.69
C ARG A 159 -8.13 -9.44 20.20
N GLN A 160 -8.53 -9.39 21.48
CA GLN A 160 -9.42 -10.40 22.07
C GLN A 160 -10.80 -10.41 21.40
N SER A 161 -11.33 -9.23 21.06
CA SER A 161 -12.62 -9.12 20.34
C SER A 161 -12.57 -9.82 18.97
N PHE A 162 -11.48 -9.63 18.21
CA PHE A 162 -11.32 -10.30 16.91
C PHE A 162 -11.31 -11.83 17.05
N ILE A 163 -10.55 -12.36 18.01
CA ILE A 163 -10.41 -13.80 18.24
C ILE A 163 -11.74 -14.41 18.72
N LYS A 164 -12.42 -13.74 19.66
CA LYS A 164 -13.62 -14.29 20.29
C LYS A 164 -14.88 -14.14 19.43
N ASN A 165 -15.06 -12.97 18.82
CA ASN A 165 -16.33 -12.61 18.18
C ASN A 165 -16.29 -12.79 16.66
N GLY A 166 -15.09 -12.83 16.05
CA GLY A 166 -14.94 -12.87 14.60
C GLY A 166 -15.56 -11.64 13.91
N LYS A 167 -15.54 -10.47 14.56
CA LYS A 167 -16.18 -9.23 14.06
C LYS A 167 -15.26 -8.02 14.21
N VAL A 168 -15.32 -7.13 13.22
CA VAL A 168 -14.61 -5.85 13.14
C VAL A 168 -15.64 -4.72 13.03
N TYR A 169 -15.67 -3.78 13.98
CA TYR A 169 -16.67 -2.70 13.99
C TYR A 169 -16.15 -1.39 13.40
N SER A 170 -14.84 -1.18 13.40
CA SER A 170 -14.17 -0.03 12.77
C SER A 170 -14.31 0.00 11.25
N ARG A 171 -14.64 -1.15 10.65
CA ARG A 171 -14.85 -1.33 9.21
C ARG A 171 -16.17 -2.09 9.00
N PRO A 172 -17.34 -1.44 9.12
CA PRO A 172 -18.63 -2.10 8.95
C PRO A 172 -18.83 -2.60 7.53
N ASP A 173 -19.65 -3.64 7.38
CA ASP A 173 -20.04 -4.16 6.09
C ASP A 173 -21.09 -3.24 5.43
N GLY A 174 -20.68 -2.53 4.38
CA GLY A 174 -21.58 -1.67 3.60
C GLY A 174 -22.58 -2.42 2.71
N GLU A 175 -22.42 -3.73 2.49
CA GLU A 175 -23.28 -4.53 1.59
C GLU A 175 -24.49 -5.11 2.31
N THR A 176 -24.30 -5.63 3.53
CA THR A 176 -25.38 -6.24 4.32
C THR A 176 -26.15 -5.24 5.18
N GLY A 177 -25.63 -4.02 5.36
CA GLY A 177 -26.17 -3.01 6.27
C GLY A 177 -25.84 -3.27 7.74
N GLU A 178 -24.97 -4.26 8.02
CA GLU A 178 -24.48 -4.56 9.35
C GLU A 178 -23.39 -3.56 9.78
N ASN A 179 -23.42 -3.14 11.04
CA ASN A 179 -22.42 -2.22 11.59
C ASN A 179 -21.09 -2.90 11.96
N TYR A 180 -20.77 -4.03 11.31
CA TYR A 180 -19.51 -4.77 11.47
C TYR A 180 -19.20 -5.61 10.23
N THR A 181 -17.93 -5.96 10.05
CA THR A 181 -17.46 -6.99 9.11
C THR A 181 -17.16 -8.29 9.85
N VAL A 182 -17.63 -9.43 9.34
CA VAL A 182 -17.28 -10.76 9.86
C VAL A 182 -15.90 -11.17 9.35
N ILE A 183 -15.08 -11.74 10.23
CA ILE A 183 -13.75 -12.26 9.92
C ILE A 183 -13.60 -13.70 10.41
N ASN A 184 -12.91 -14.53 9.64
CA ASN A 184 -12.60 -15.93 9.96
C ASN A 184 -11.13 -16.07 10.42
N GLY A 185 -10.77 -15.32 11.46
CA GLY A 185 -9.43 -15.30 12.06
C GLY A 185 -8.40 -14.44 11.31
N ILE A 186 -7.12 -14.66 11.64
CA ILE A 186 -5.97 -13.96 11.07
C ILE A 186 -5.24 -14.91 10.11
N LEU A 187 -4.99 -14.44 8.90
CA LEU A 187 -4.11 -15.09 7.93
C LEU A 187 -2.69 -14.55 8.11
N THR A 188 -1.74 -15.46 8.20
CA THR A 188 -0.32 -15.16 8.12
C THR A 188 0.23 -15.71 6.81
N ARG A 189 1.15 -14.98 6.17
CA ARG A 189 1.74 -15.38 4.90
C ARG A 189 3.26 -15.17 4.89
N PRO A 190 4.02 -16.15 4.35
CA PRO A 190 5.44 -15.94 4.07
C PRO A 190 5.60 -14.83 3.02
N VAL A 191 6.75 -14.16 3.04
CA VAL A 191 7.01 -12.94 2.27
C VAL A 191 6.70 -13.12 0.78
N ASP A 192 7.14 -14.23 0.18
CA ASP A 192 6.94 -14.58 -1.23
C ASP A 192 5.48 -14.87 -1.62
N LYS A 193 4.58 -15.00 -0.64
CA LYS A 193 3.14 -15.27 -0.85
C LYS A 193 2.23 -14.12 -0.41
N ARG A 194 2.80 -12.99 0.02
CA ARG A 194 2.04 -11.76 0.27
C ARG A 194 1.65 -11.09 -1.04
N GLU A 195 0.61 -10.26 -0.99
CA GLU A 195 0.10 -9.48 -2.12
C GLU A 195 1.22 -8.70 -2.81
N ASN A 196 1.16 -8.62 -4.14
CA ASN A 196 2.13 -7.85 -4.90
C ASN A 196 1.62 -6.43 -5.10
N TYR A 197 2.47 -5.45 -4.85
CA TYR A 197 2.23 -4.04 -5.08
C TYR A 197 3.22 -3.53 -6.11
N ILE A 198 2.81 -2.51 -6.87
CA ILE A 198 3.62 -1.88 -7.90
C ILE A 198 3.66 -0.39 -7.60
N LYS A 199 4.86 0.11 -7.33
CA LYS A 199 5.11 1.50 -6.92
C LYS A 199 6.45 1.96 -7.47
N ARG A 200 6.69 3.26 -7.44
CA ARG A 200 7.99 3.84 -7.76
C ARG A 200 8.88 3.83 -6.52
N THR A 201 10.12 3.35 -6.64
CA THR A 201 11.14 3.48 -5.61
C THR A 201 11.57 4.94 -5.53
N THR A 202 11.04 5.71 -4.58
CA THR A 202 11.33 7.14 -4.48
C THR A 202 12.62 7.43 -3.72
N ALA A 203 13.01 6.55 -2.79
CA ALA A 203 14.31 6.60 -2.14
C ALA A 203 14.83 5.20 -1.81
N VAL A 204 16.15 5.07 -1.81
CA VAL A 204 16.86 3.84 -1.47
C VAL A 204 17.57 3.98 -0.12
N ALA A 205 18.08 2.87 0.40
CA ALA A 205 18.83 2.80 1.64
C ALA A 205 19.91 3.89 1.78
N GLY A 206 19.91 4.58 2.92
CA GLY A 206 20.82 5.67 3.26
C GLY A 206 20.34 7.07 2.84
N GLN A 207 19.36 7.18 1.96
CA GLN A 207 18.81 8.48 1.55
C GLN A 207 17.80 9.02 2.57
N THR A 208 17.57 10.32 2.55
CA THR A 208 16.56 11.00 3.38
C THR A 208 15.39 11.46 2.53
N ILE A 209 14.16 11.22 2.98
CA ILE A 209 12.95 11.71 2.34
C ILE A 209 12.25 12.77 3.19
N GLU A 210 11.71 13.80 2.53
CA GLU A 210 10.87 14.82 3.14
C GLU A 210 9.75 15.16 2.15
N VAL A 211 8.51 15.32 2.62
CA VAL A 211 7.41 15.85 1.82
C VAL A 211 7.03 17.21 2.40
N LYS A 212 7.01 18.24 1.56
CA LYS A 212 6.58 19.61 1.92
C LYS A 212 5.54 20.05 0.91
N ASP A 213 4.34 20.39 1.37
CA ASP A 213 3.25 20.86 0.52
C ASP A 213 3.01 19.98 -0.72
N LYS A 214 3.00 18.64 -0.51
CA LYS A 214 2.90 17.56 -1.52
C LYS A 214 4.15 17.29 -2.35
N GLU A 215 5.12 18.19 -2.37
CA GLU A 215 6.37 18.00 -3.11
C GLU A 215 7.31 17.09 -2.32
N LEU A 216 7.84 16.06 -2.99
CA LEU A 216 8.80 15.13 -2.39
C LEU A 216 10.22 15.65 -2.63
N PHE A 217 11.01 15.66 -1.56
CA PHE A 217 12.43 15.95 -1.57
C PHE A 217 13.19 14.68 -1.16
N VAL A 218 14.30 14.41 -1.84
CA VAL A 218 15.22 13.32 -1.50
C VAL A 218 16.62 13.91 -1.35
N ASP A 219 17.24 13.66 -0.20
CA ASP A 219 18.52 14.24 0.20
C ASP A 219 18.55 15.79 0.12
N GLY A 220 17.38 16.41 0.31
CA GLY A 220 17.17 17.87 0.25
C GLY A 220 16.80 18.41 -1.13
N ASP A 221 17.00 17.63 -2.20
CA ASP A 221 16.68 18.03 -3.57
C ASP A 221 15.26 17.65 -3.97
N LEU A 222 14.61 18.46 -4.80
CA LEU A 222 13.28 18.14 -5.34
C LEU A 222 13.36 16.84 -6.15
N ALA A 223 12.61 15.82 -5.71
CA ALA A 223 12.58 14.53 -6.37
C ALA A 223 11.97 14.65 -7.77
N TRP A 224 12.40 13.76 -8.66
CA TRP A 224 11.81 13.64 -10.00
C TRP A 224 10.29 13.46 -9.94
N GLN A 225 9.60 14.16 -10.83
CA GLN A 225 8.14 14.10 -11.00
C GLN A 225 7.85 13.69 -12.43
N ALA A 226 6.99 12.68 -12.62
CA ALA A 226 6.48 12.34 -13.94
C ALA A 226 5.56 13.46 -14.45
N ASP A 227 5.58 13.74 -15.75
CA ASP A 227 4.68 14.74 -16.36
C ASP A 227 3.20 14.42 -16.13
N ASP A 228 2.90 13.12 -16.05
CA ASP A 228 1.57 12.55 -15.85
C ASP A 228 1.28 12.21 -14.37
N MET A 229 2.16 12.58 -13.43
CA MET A 229 1.95 12.35 -12.00
C MET A 229 0.74 13.15 -11.50
N GLU A 230 -0.10 12.55 -10.65
CA GLU A 230 -1.35 13.16 -10.18
C GLU A 230 -1.31 13.51 -8.69
N TYR A 231 -1.97 14.63 -8.38
CA TYR A 231 -2.20 15.15 -7.04
C TYR A 231 -3.67 15.53 -6.86
N SER A 232 -4.14 15.58 -5.61
CA SER A 232 -5.48 16.05 -5.28
C SER A 232 -5.55 17.57 -5.21
N TYR A 233 -6.56 18.12 -5.87
CA TYR A 233 -6.91 19.55 -5.84
C TYR A 233 -8.37 19.69 -5.44
N LYS A 234 -8.70 20.72 -4.66
CA LYS A 234 -10.06 21.01 -4.22
C LYS A 234 -10.67 22.18 -4.96
N ILE A 235 -11.96 22.11 -5.23
CA ILE A 235 -12.76 23.19 -5.80
C ILE A 235 -13.51 23.87 -4.66
N VAL A 236 -12.95 24.96 -4.14
CA VAL A 236 -13.50 25.66 -2.97
C VAL A 236 -14.90 26.20 -3.27
N GLY A 237 -15.82 26.01 -2.34
CA GLY A 237 -17.20 26.49 -2.47
C GLY A 237 -18.12 25.60 -3.31
N LYS A 238 -17.61 24.48 -3.87
CA LYS A 238 -18.47 23.42 -4.43
C LYS A 238 -18.52 22.25 -3.47
N LYS A 239 -19.74 21.77 -3.18
CA LYS A 239 -19.95 20.67 -2.23
C LYS A 239 -20.13 19.32 -2.92
N TYR A 240 -19.40 18.33 -2.44
CA TYR A 240 -19.40 16.97 -2.99
C TYR A 240 -20.73 16.24 -2.78
N GLU A 241 -21.41 16.48 -1.66
CA GLU A 241 -22.73 15.89 -1.37
C GLU A 241 -23.75 16.15 -2.48
N ASN A 242 -23.65 17.31 -3.15
CA ASN A 242 -24.52 17.71 -4.25
C ASN A 242 -24.24 16.95 -5.55
N LEU A 243 -23.08 16.30 -5.65
CA LEU A 243 -22.66 15.54 -6.83
C LEU A 243 -23.03 14.07 -6.77
N GLN A 244 -23.22 13.52 -5.56
CA GLN A 244 -23.46 12.10 -5.35
C GLN A 244 -24.64 11.59 -6.20
N VAL A 245 -24.42 10.44 -6.82
CA VAL A 245 -25.41 9.68 -7.60
C VAL A 245 -25.92 8.57 -6.69
N ARG A 246 -27.18 8.65 -6.27
CA ARG A 246 -27.71 7.78 -5.20
C ARG A 246 -28.36 6.50 -5.71
N ASN A 247 -28.90 6.49 -6.93
CA ASN A 247 -29.65 5.37 -7.49
C ASN A 247 -29.25 5.08 -8.96
N GLN A 248 -29.39 3.82 -9.38
CA GLN A 248 -29.08 3.35 -10.74
C GLN A 248 -29.90 4.04 -11.86
N LYS A 249 -31.02 4.70 -11.52
CA LYS A 249 -31.84 5.49 -12.44
C LYS A 249 -31.23 6.85 -12.82
N ASP A 250 -30.19 7.31 -12.12
CA ASP A 250 -29.49 8.57 -12.40
C ASP A 250 -28.35 8.42 -13.41
N TYR A 251 -28.40 7.41 -14.28
CA TYR A 251 -27.33 7.14 -15.26
C TYR A 251 -27.03 8.36 -16.17
N GLU A 252 -28.07 9.13 -16.54
CA GLU A 252 -27.90 10.37 -17.30
C GLU A 252 -27.21 11.49 -16.47
N LYS A 253 -27.46 11.57 -15.16
CA LYS A 253 -26.74 12.49 -14.27
C LYS A 253 -25.28 12.08 -14.18
N TYR A 254 -25.01 10.79 -14.00
CA TYR A 254 -23.66 10.23 -14.00
C TYR A 254 -22.92 10.57 -15.31
N GLN A 255 -23.51 10.28 -16.48
CA GLN A 255 -22.89 10.56 -17.77
C GLN A 255 -22.58 12.05 -17.95
N ARG A 256 -23.49 12.94 -17.53
CA ARG A 256 -23.26 14.39 -17.58
C ARG A 256 -22.12 14.83 -16.67
N LEU A 257 -22.07 14.31 -15.44
CA LEU A 257 -20.97 14.61 -14.50
C LEU A 257 -19.65 14.07 -15.03
N ASP A 258 -19.62 12.82 -15.47
CA ASP A 258 -18.44 12.17 -16.03
C ASP A 258 -17.92 12.93 -17.26
N ALA A 259 -18.80 13.32 -18.19
CA ALA A 259 -18.42 14.14 -19.34
C ALA A 259 -17.88 15.51 -18.91
N PHE A 260 -18.48 16.14 -17.89
CA PHE A 260 -18.00 17.40 -17.34
C PHE A 260 -16.59 17.28 -16.75
N TYR A 261 -16.32 16.26 -15.92
CA TYR A 261 -15.01 16.05 -15.30
C TYR A 261 -13.95 15.64 -16.33
N LYS A 262 -14.28 14.76 -17.28
CA LYS A 262 -13.38 14.40 -18.38
C LYS A 262 -13.05 15.59 -19.28
N GLY A 263 -14.03 16.45 -19.55
CA GLY A 263 -13.86 17.63 -20.39
C GLY A 263 -12.97 18.70 -19.75
N ASN A 264 -13.18 18.97 -18.46
CA ASN A 264 -12.57 20.11 -17.76
C ASN A 264 -11.34 19.77 -16.92
N PHE A 265 -11.29 18.54 -16.38
CA PHE A 265 -10.30 18.09 -15.41
C PHE A 265 -9.53 16.85 -15.87
N LYS A 266 -9.93 16.17 -16.96
CA LYS A 266 -9.26 14.95 -17.47
C LYS A 266 -9.27 13.77 -16.48
N CYS A 267 -10.24 13.76 -15.57
CA CYS A 267 -10.54 12.65 -14.67
C CYS A 267 -11.98 12.15 -14.88
N SER A 268 -12.23 10.89 -14.54
CA SER A 268 -13.54 10.27 -14.44
C SER A 268 -14.28 10.79 -13.20
N TYR A 269 -15.61 10.83 -13.25
CA TYR A 269 -16.41 11.19 -12.08
C TYR A 269 -16.16 10.24 -10.89
N ASN A 270 -15.82 8.97 -11.14
CA ASN A 270 -15.51 8.00 -10.07
C ASN A 270 -14.22 8.30 -9.32
N GLU A 271 -13.37 9.17 -9.87
CA GLU A 271 -12.13 9.61 -9.23
C GLU A 271 -12.35 10.88 -8.38
N VAL A 272 -13.55 11.48 -8.45
CA VAL A 272 -13.92 12.69 -7.70
C VAL A 272 -14.48 12.27 -6.35
N HIS A 273 -14.03 12.94 -5.29
CA HIS A 273 -14.50 12.67 -3.93
C HIS A 273 -14.68 13.97 -3.13
N GLY A 274 -15.20 13.86 -1.90
CA GLY A 274 -15.25 14.97 -0.95
C GLY A 274 -14.01 14.98 -0.06
N ASN A 275 -13.58 16.16 0.38
CA ASN A 275 -12.71 16.29 1.56
C ASN A 275 -13.55 16.51 2.83
N VAL A 276 -12.86 16.71 3.96
CA VAL A 276 -13.49 16.91 5.28
C VAL A 276 -14.38 18.14 5.34
N GLN A 277 -14.03 19.20 4.60
CA GLN A 277 -14.85 20.40 4.50
C GLN A 277 -16.04 20.21 3.54
N GLY A 278 -16.18 19.03 2.94
CA GLY A 278 -17.18 18.70 1.93
C GLY A 278 -16.87 19.31 0.57
N ASP A 279 -15.68 19.89 0.36
CA ASP A 279 -15.28 20.44 -0.93
C ASP A 279 -15.02 19.30 -1.93
N VAL A 280 -15.28 19.59 -3.21
CA VAL A 280 -15.04 18.66 -4.31
C VAL A 280 -13.55 18.53 -4.57
N VAL A 281 -13.02 17.33 -4.43
CA VAL A 281 -11.63 16.98 -4.74
C VAL A 281 -11.55 16.29 -6.09
N VAL A 282 -10.63 16.74 -6.93
CA VAL A 282 -10.34 16.20 -8.25
C VAL A 282 -8.85 15.85 -8.34
N PRO A 283 -8.48 14.67 -8.85
CA PRO A 283 -7.10 14.37 -9.19
C PRO A 283 -6.73 15.08 -10.49
N LEU A 284 -5.56 15.71 -10.50
CA LEU A 284 -5.02 16.39 -11.67
C LEU A 284 -3.50 16.20 -11.76
N THR A 285 -2.99 16.16 -12.98
CA THR A 285 -1.58 16.43 -13.23
C THR A 285 -1.29 17.91 -13.03
N LYS A 286 -0.02 18.26 -12.71
CA LYS A 286 0.42 19.66 -12.55
C LYS A 286 0.05 20.51 -13.78
N ASN A 287 0.25 19.96 -14.98
CA ASN A 287 -0.10 20.61 -16.25
C ASN A 287 -1.62 20.82 -16.42
N ASN A 288 -2.43 19.84 -16.04
CA ASN A 288 -3.89 19.97 -16.13
C ASN A 288 -4.43 20.94 -15.07
N TYR A 289 -3.84 20.99 -13.88
CA TYR A 289 -4.15 21.99 -12.87
C TYR A 289 -3.94 23.42 -13.39
N ILE A 290 -2.77 23.71 -13.97
CA ILE A 290 -2.47 25.05 -14.52
C ILE A 290 -3.53 25.48 -15.54
N LYS A 291 -3.92 24.58 -16.45
CA LYS A 291 -4.96 24.83 -17.46
C LYS A 291 -6.35 25.00 -16.84
N ALA A 292 -6.72 24.14 -15.89
CA ALA A 292 -8.02 24.17 -15.24
C ALA A 292 -8.19 25.41 -14.34
N LYS A 293 -7.12 25.84 -13.65
CA LYS A 293 -7.10 27.01 -12.76
C LYS A 293 -7.49 28.31 -13.47
N LEU A 294 -7.15 28.45 -14.76
CA LEU A 294 -7.56 29.59 -15.59
C LEU A 294 -9.09 29.68 -15.77
N LYS A 295 -9.78 28.53 -15.80
CA LYS A 295 -11.24 28.45 -15.94
C LYS A 295 -11.97 28.39 -14.59
N TYR A 296 -11.30 27.85 -13.57
CA TYR A 296 -11.84 27.64 -12.23
C TYR A 296 -10.93 28.31 -11.19
N PRO A 297 -11.08 29.63 -10.95
CA PRO A 297 -10.23 30.37 -10.02
C PRO A 297 -10.27 29.84 -8.57
N ASN A 298 -11.35 29.16 -8.19
CA ASN A 298 -11.54 28.52 -6.89
C ASN A 298 -10.88 27.12 -6.76
N LEU A 299 -10.21 26.62 -7.81
CA LEU A 299 -9.43 25.39 -7.77
C LEU A 299 -8.13 25.62 -6.98
N GLN A 300 -7.88 24.87 -5.92
CA GLN A 300 -6.72 25.03 -5.03
C GLN A 300 -6.08 23.69 -4.73
N LEU A 301 -4.84 23.68 -4.25
CA LEU A 301 -4.22 22.47 -3.71
C LEU A 301 -5.02 21.99 -2.50
N ASP A 302 -5.27 20.68 -2.42
CA ASP A 302 -5.89 20.05 -1.24
C ASP A 302 -4.81 19.56 -0.28
N ILE A 303 -4.20 20.47 0.48
CA ILE A 303 -3.08 20.18 1.38
C ILE A 303 -3.61 19.82 2.78
N LYS A 304 -3.07 18.75 3.35
CA LYS A 304 -3.21 18.42 4.77
C LYS A 304 -1.98 18.91 5.55
N GLU A 305 -2.18 19.93 6.38
CA GLU A 305 -1.14 20.48 7.25
C GLU A 305 -0.71 19.48 8.33
N LYS A 306 0.50 19.63 8.85
CA LYS A 306 0.95 18.87 10.02
C LYS A 306 -0.05 19.03 11.18
N GLY A 307 -0.39 17.92 11.84
CA GLY A 307 -1.39 17.88 12.91
C GLY A 307 -2.83 17.63 12.44
N PHE A 308 -3.11 17.64 11.13
CA PHE A 308 -4.45 17.42 10.57
C PHE A 308 -5.19 16.20 11.15
N TYR A 309 -4.51 15.06 11.29
CA TYR A 309 -5.15 13.86 11.81
C TYR A 309 -5.47 13.95 13.31
N LYS A 310 -4.71 14.72 14.09
CA LYS A 310 -5.03 14.97 15.52
C LYS A 310 -6.29 15.83 15.64
N GLU A 311 -6.43 16.85 14.79
CA GLU A 311 -7.64 17.67 14.71
C GLU A 311 -8.85 16.84 14.28
N MET A 312 -8.67 15.96 13.29
CA MET A 312 -9.71 15.02 12.85
C MET A 312 -10.19 14.12 13.99
N LEU A 313 -9.26 13.56 14.79
CA LEU A 313 -9.62 12.72 15.94
C LEU A 313 -10.45 13.51 16.96
N ALA A 314 -10.09 14.77 17.23
CA ALA A 314 -10.86 15.66 18.11
C ALA A 314 -12.27 15.95 17.56
N ALA A 315 -12.44 15.92 16.23
CA ALA A 315 -13.72 16.04 15.54
C ALA A 315 -14.49 14.71 15.41
N GLY A 316 -14.03 13.62 16.04
CA GLY A 316 -14.72 12.32 16.03
C GLY A 316 -14.41 11.43 14.83
N TYR A 317 -13.35 11.71 14.07
CA TYR A 317 -12.86 10.81 13.03
C TYR A 317 -12.43 9.47 13.61
N SER A 318 -12.75 8.35 12.95
CA SER A 318 -12.56 7.02 13.52
C SER A 318 -11.23 6.34 13.16
N SER A 319 -10.50 6.82 12.15
CA SER A 319 -9.20 6.21 11.80
C SER A 319 -8.08 6.82 12.64
N TYR A 320 -7.42 5.98 13.44
CA TYR A 320 -6.43 6.39 14.42
C TYR A 320 -5.03 6.48 13.79
N LEU A 321 -4.58 7.73 13.57
CA LEU A 321 -3.25 8.10 13.09
C LEU A 321 -2.76 7.24 11.90
N PRO A 322 -3.30 7.44 10.69
CA PRO A 322 -3.09 6.54 9.56
C PRO A 322 -1.69 6.67 8.90
N ILE A 323 -0.93 7.71 9.21
CA ILE A 323 0.37 7.98 8.62
C ILE A 323 1.46 7.33 9.47
N PHE A 324 2.39 6.62 8.82
CA PHE A 324 3.55 6.02 9.46
C PHE A 324 4.35 7.11 10.21
N PRO A 325 4.83 6.87 11.45
CA PRO A 325 4.88 5.59 12.17
C PRO A 325 3.63 5.24 12.99
N ASN A 326 2.51 5.92 12.77
CA ASN A 326 1.22 5.70 13.44
C ASN A 326 1.26 5.93 14.97
N ASP A 327 2.02 6.93 15.40
CA ASP A 327 2.27 7.25 16.80
C ASP A 327 1.98 8.74 17.09
N PRO A 328 1.35 9.09 18.22
CA PRO A 328 0.92 10.46 18.52
C PRO A 328 2.06 11.46 18.65
N GLN A 329 3.31 11.02 18.81
CA GLN A 329 4.48 11.90 18.80
C GLN A 329 4.69 12.56 17.43
N TYR A 330 4.19 11.94 16.36
CA TYR A 330 4.36 12.42 14.99
C TYR A 330 3.08 13.09 14.51
N ASP A 331 3.22 14.24 13.88
CA ASP A 331 2.12 15.05 13.34
C ASP A 331 2.09 15.03 11.80
N TRP A 332 2.82 14.10 11.19
CA TRP A 332 2.96 13.99 9.74
C TRP A 332 1.63 13.69 9.03
N THR A 333 1.56 14.17 7.79
CA THR A 333 0.50 13.86 6.83
C THR A 333 1.10 13.28 5.55
N GLU A 334 0.27 12.78 4.65
CA GLU A 334 0.71 12.35 3.33
C GLU A 334 1.22 13.49 2.42
N ASP A 335 0.93 14.73 2.80
CA ASP A 335 1.30 15.97 2.10
C ASP A 335 2.44 16.73 2.80
N ASN A 336 2.70 16.44 4.07
CA ASN A 336 3.76 17.03 4.89
C ASN A 336 4.37 15.96 5.81
N PHE A 337 5.51 15.38 5.41
CA PHE A 337 6.08 14.18 6.01
C PHE A 337 7.59 14.33 6.23
N GLY A 338 8.09 13.77 7.33
CA GLY A 338 9.53 13.73 7.58
C GLY A 338 10.11 15.06 8.09
N PRO A 339 11.44 15.24 7.97
CA PRO A 339 12.38 14.37 7.27
C PRO A 339 12.53 12.97 7.89
N LEU A 340 12.85 11.96 7.06
CA LEU A 340 13.07 10.57 7.49
C LEU A 340 14.20 9.91 6.69
N THR A 341 15.22 9.41 7.38
CA THR A 341 16.29 8.61 6.76
C THR A 341 15.83 7.17 6.52
N ILE A 342 16.08 6.66 5.33
CA ILE A 342 15.78 5.27 4.96
C ILE A 342 16.92 4.37 5.46
N PRO A 343 16.67 3.39 6.33
CA PRO A 343 17.73 2.57 6.92
C PRO A 343 18.48 1.75 5.88
N LYS A 344 19.79 1.65 6.09
CA LYS A 344 20.71 0.83 5.32
C LYS A 344 21.25 -0.30 6.19
N LYS A 345 21.55 -1.43 5.55
CA LYS A 345 22.20 -2.55 6.22
C LYS A 345 23.51 -2.11 6.87
N GLY A 346 23.67 -2.42 8.14
CA GLY A 346 24.83 -2.05 8.97
C GLY A 346 24.69 -0.70 9.67
N ASP A 347 23.63 0.07 9.42
CA ASP A 347 23.37 1.30 10.18
C ASP A 347 23.13 0.96 11.65
N VAL A 348 23.70 1.77 12.54
CA VAL A 348 23.45 1.69 13.98
C VAL A 348 22.51 2.84 14.34
N ILE A 349 21.30 2.51 14.78
CA ILE A 349 20.28 3.47 15.15
C ILE A 349 20.15 3.54 16.68
N THR A 350 19.99 4.75 17.22
CA THR A 350 19.66 4.94 18.63
C THR A 350 18.18 4.65 18.87
N LEU A 351 17.89 3.83 19.87
CA LEU A 351 16.55 3.48 20.30
C LEU A 351 16.14 4.28 21.54
N THR A 352 15.14 5.13 21.36
CA THR A 352 14.47 5.89 22.42
C THR A 352 12.96 5.72 22.28
N HIS A 353 12.17 6.21 23.24
CA HIS A 353 10.71 6.26 23.09
C HIS A 353 10.26 7.08 21.87
N GLU A 354 11.05 8.05 21.44
CA GLU A 354 10.79 8.87 20.26
C GLU A 354 11.08 8.11 18.97
N THR A 355 12.23 7.43 18.86
CA THR A 355 12.65 6.76 17.61
C THR A 355 12.06 5.37 17.43
N LEU A 356 11.69 4.68 18.52
CA LEU A 356 11.21 3.29 18.46
C LEU A 356 9.99 3.09 17.55
N PRO A 357 8.96 3.97 17.51
CA PRO A 357 7.84 3.81 16.58
C PRO A 357 8.26 3.67 15.11
N ILE A 358 9.30 4.37 14.67
CA ILE A 358 9.84 4.29 13.30
C ILE A 358 10.43 2.89 13.04
N TYR A 359 11.19 2.36 14.00
CA TYR A 359 12.00 1.15 13.81
C TYR A 359 11.34 -0.14 14.33
N ARG A 360 10.21 -0.04 15.02
CA ARG A 360 9.50 -1.18 15.62
C ARG A 360 9.27 -2.31 14.61
N ARG A 361 8.75 -1.99 13.42
CA ARG A 361 8.48 -2.99 12.37
C ARG A 361 9.76 -3.60 11.77
N ILE A 362 10.84 -2.84 11.67
CA ILE A 362 12.17 -3.35 11.28
C ILE A 362 12.59 -4.45 12.24
N ILE A 363 12.68 -4.13 13.53
CA ILE A 363 13.14 -5.04 14.58
C ILE A 363 12.24 -6.29 14.64
N THR A 364 10.92 -6.10 14.62
CA THR A 364 9.96 -7.19 14.88
C THR A 364 9.54 -7.95 13.63
N ALA A 365 8.84 -7.29 12.71
CA ALA A 365 8.18 -7.94 11.59
C ALA A 365 9.16 -8.32 10.46
N TYR A 366 10.23 -7.56 10.29
CA TYR A 366 11.16 -7.71 9.16
C TYR A 366 12.43 -8.46 9.54
N GLU A 367 13.03 -8.17 10.70
CA GLU A 367 14.28 -8.80 11.16
C GLU A 367 14.04 -9.85 12.26
N HIS A 368 12.78 -10.08 12.64
CA HIS A 368 12.32 -11.22 13.45
C HIS A 368 12.86 -11.29 14.88
N HIS A 369 13.15 -10.14 15.49
CA HIS A 369 13.51 -10.04 16.90
C HIS A 369 12.28 -9.80 17.79
N THR A 370 12.38 -10.22 19.05
CA THR A 370 11.39 -9.87 20.07
C THR A 370 11.67 -8.47 20.62
N LEU A 371 10.63 -7.71 20.92
CA LEU A 371 10.73 -6.34 21.43
C LEU A 371 9.81 -6.18 22.64
N ALA A 372 10.35 -5.61 23.73
CA ALA A 372 9.57 -5.23 24.90
C ALA A 372 9.96 -3.83 25.40
N GLU A 373 8.96 -3.01 25.70
CA GLU A 373 9.14 -1.73 26.37
C GLU A 373 8.76 -1.89 27.84
N LYS A 374 9.69 -1.54 28.72
CA LYS A 374 9.49 -1.51 30.17
C LYS A 374 9.74 -0.10 30.68
N ALA A 375 9.30 0.17 31.91
CA ALA A 375 9.47 1.48 32.53
C ALA A 375 10.95 1.92 32.62
N ASP A 376 11.89 0.97 32.67
CA ASP A 376 13.31 1.25 32.77
C ASP A 376 14.07 1.21 31.43
N GLY A 377 13.44 0.81 30.32
CA GLY A 377 14.06 0.86 28.99
C GLY A 377 13.47 -0.10 27.95
N ILE A 378 14.16 -0.18 26.81
CA ILE A 378 13.80 -1.02 25.66
C ILE A 378 14.62 -2.31 25.70
N TYR A 379 13.96 -3.42 25.41
CA TYR A 379 14.56 -4.75 25.38
C TYR A 379 14.37 -5.40 24.02
N ILE A 380 15.46 -5.94 23.47
CA ILE A 380 15.44 -6.78 22.26
C ILE A 380 15.99 -8.15 22.63
N ASP A 381 15.24 -9.21 22.34
CA ASP A 381 15.60 -10.60 22.68
C ASP A 381 15.93 -10.83 24.16
N GLY A 382 15.23 -10.09 25.03
CA GLY A 382 15.39 -10.16 26.48
C GLY A 382 16.50 -9.29 27.05
N GLU A 383 17.35 -8.70 26.20
CA GLU A 383 18.47 -7.86 26.60
C GLU A 383 18.12 -6.37 26.51
N LYS A 384 18.55 -5.59 27.50
CA LYS A 384 18.32 -4.14 27.54
C LYS A 384 19.25 -3.45 26.55
N VAL A 385 18.69 -2.66 25.63
CA VAL A 385 19.44 -2.01 24.55
C VAL A 385 19.12 -0.52 24.46
N THR A 386 20.09 0.24 23.93
CA THR A 386 19.94 1.65 23.55
C THR A 386 20.21 1.89 22.07
N GLU A 387 20.68 0.86 21.37
CA GLU A 387 21.02 0.89 19.96
C GLU A 387 20.57 -0.40 19.27
N TYR A 388 20.38 -0.34 17.95
CA TYR A 388 20.09 -1.50 17.12
C TYR A 388 20.84 -1.41 15.80
N THR A 389 21.40 -2.52 15.34
CA THR A 389 22.09 -2.62 14.05
C THR A 389 21.14 -3.18 13.00
N ILE A 390 20.94 -2.43 11.93
CA ILE A 390 20.03 -2.79 10.84
C ILE A 390 20.60 -3.95 10.00
N GLY A 391 19.84 -5.03 9.85
CA GLY A 391 20.25 -6.26 9.17
C GLY A 391 20.00 -6.28 7.66
N MET A 392 19.11 -5.42 7.15
CA MET A 392 18.71 -5.35 5.74
C MET A 392 18.77 -3.94 5.14
N ASN A 393 18.84 -3.85 3.82
CA ASN A 393 18.52 -2.59 3.14
C ASN A 393 17.01 -2.37 3.08
N TYR A 394 16.60 -1.12 3.23
CA TYR A 394 15.21 -0.69 3.15
C TYR A 394 15.00 0.30 2.01
N TYR A 395 13.75 0.42 1.57
CA TYR A 395 13.34 1.28 0.47
C TYR A 395 12.07 2.03 0.82
N TRP A 396 11.92 3.21 0.21
CA TRP A 396 10.71 4.02 0.27
C TRP A 396 10.03 3.99 -1.10
N LEU A 397 8.80 3.49 -1.15
CA LEU A 397 8.08 3.29 -2.40
C LEU A 397 6.76 4.08 -2.36
N MET A 398 6.50 4.87 -3.40
CA MET A 398 5.31 5.73 -3.52
C MET A 398 4.59 5.52 -4.85
N GLY A 399 3.28 5.73 -4.85
CA GLY A 399 2.49 5.72 -6.08
C GLY A 399 2.63 7.04 -6.85
N ASP A 400 2.54 6.98 -8.17
CA ASP A 400 2.55 8.18 -9.01
C ASP A 400 1.20 8.94 -8.95
N ASN A 401 0.10 8.29 -8.55
CA ASN A 401 -1.11 8.98 -8.11
C ASN A 401 -1.01 9.28 -6.61
N ARG A 402 -0.33 10.38 -6.27
CA ARG A 402 0.22 10.62 -4.92
C ARG A 402 -0.84 10.71 -3.83
N ASN A 403 -2.03 11.24 -4.10
CA ASN A 403 -3.09 11.32 -3.09
C ASN A 403 -4.08 10.15 -3.15
N ASN A 404 -3.98 9.28 -4.17
CA ASN A 404 -4.79 8.07 -4.33
C ASN A 404 -3.92 6.79 -4.30
N SER A 405 -2.90 6.79 -3.45
CA SER A 405 -1.97 5.68 -3.32
C SER A 405 -1.75 5.35 -1.85
N ALA A 406 -2.22 4.18 -1.43
CA ALA A 406 -1.67 3.53 -0.25
C ALA A 406 -0.23 3.12 -0.60
N ASP A 407 0.74 3.67 0.11
CA ASP A 407 2.18 3.50 -0.11
C ASP A 407 3.00 3.68 1.19
N SER A 408 4.33 3.79 1.10
CA SER A 408 5.22 3.84 2.27
C SER A 408 4.87 4.94 3.28
N ARG A 409 4.17 6.02 2.90
CA ARG A 409 3.66 7.01 3.86
C ARG A 409 2.68 6.43 4.89
N PHE A 410 2.03 5.31 4.57
CA PHE A 410 1.01 4.69 5.43
C PHE A 410 1.54 3.46 6.19
N TRP A 411 2.45 2.69 5.60
CA TRP A 411 2.96 1.45 6.19
C TRP A 411 4.46 1.43 6.50
N GLY A 412 5.19 2.46 6.08
CA GLY A 412 6.62 2.59 6.30
C GLY A 412 7.49 1.88 5.26
N PHE A 413 8.62 1.36 5.73
CA PHE A 413 9.69 0.85 4.91
C PHE A 413 9.33 -0.46 4.17
N VAL A 414 9.91 -0.64 2.98
CA VAL A 414 9.91 -1.89 2.23
C VAL A 414 11.29 -2.55 2.39
N PRO A 415 11.41 -3.73 3.01
CA PRO A 415 12.72 -4.39 3.15
C PRO A 415 13.17 -5.07 1.85
N GLU A 416 14.47 -5.30 1.69
CA GLU A 416 15.06 -5.88 0.47
C GLU A 416 14.58 -7.29 0.12
N ASP A 417 14.14 -8.06 1.13
CA ASP A 417 13.56 -9.38 0.95
C ASP A 417 12.14 -9.35 0.36
N HIS A 418 11.47 -8.19 0.34
CA HIS A 418 10.16 -7.99 -0.28
C HIS A 418 10.25 -7.63 -1.76
N ILE A 419 11.40 -7.17 -2.25
CA ILE A 419 11.58 -6.74 -3.64
C ILE A 419 11.47 -7.93 -4.59
N VAL A 420 10.50 -7.90 -5.52
CA VAL A 420 10.30 -8.98 -6.48
C VAL A 420 11.13 -8.75 -7.74
N GLY A 421 10.99 -7.58 -8.36
CA GLY A 421 11.60 -7.28 -9.65
C GLY A 421 11.23 -5.88 -10.16
N ARG A 422 11.77 -5.52 -11.32
CA ARG A 422 11.53 -4.22 -11.97
C ARG A 422 10.52 -4.36 -13.10
N ALA A 423 9.55 -3.45 -13.17
CA ALA A 423 8.66 -3.39 -14.32
C ALA A 423 9.41 -2.80 -15.53
N ALA A 424 9.55 -3.58 -16.61
CA ALA A 424 10.36 -3.19 -17.77
C ALA A 424 9.54 -2.49 -18.86
N PHE A 425 8.39 -3.07 -19.23
CA PHE A 425 7.50 -2.55 -20.26
C PHE A 425 6.07 -3.04 -20.04
N ILE A 426 5.12 -2.37 -20.67
CA ILE A 426 3.71 -2.78 -20.73
C ILE A 426 3.57 -3.76 -21.90
N TRP A 427 3.31 -5.05 -21.66
CA TRP A 427 3.19 -6.04 -22.74
C TRP A 427 1.78 -6.11 -23.33
N MET A 428 0.76 -5.72 -22.56
CA MET A 428 -0.63 -5.59 -22.99
C MET A 428 -1.30 -4.48 -22.18
N SER A 429 -2.29 -3.81 -22.76
CA SER A 429 -3.12 -2.85 -22.03
C SER A 429 -4.55 -2.93 -22.51
N THR A 430 -5.47 -3.17 -21.59
CA THR A 430 -6.92 -3.22 -21.86
C THR A 430 -7.62 -2.08 -21.16
N ASP A 431 -8.83 -1.76 -21.61
CA ASP A 431 -9.69 -0.83 -20.90
C ASP A 431 -10.25 -1.42 -19.59
N GLU A 432 -11.05 -0.63 -18.87
CA GLU A 432 -11.68 -1.01 -17.60
C GLU A 432 -12.69 -2.18 -17.74
N LYS A 433 -13.16 -2.46 -18.96
CA LYS A 433 -14.01 -3.63 -19.26
C LYS A 433 -13.20 -4.85 -19.71
N GLY A 434 -11.87 -4.79 -19.59
CA GLY A 434 -10.95 -5.87 -19.92
C GLY A 434 -10.83 -6.10 -21.42
N TYR A 435 -10.56 -7.35 -21.83
CA TYR A 435 -10.41 -7.71 -23.24
C TYR A 435 -11.64 -7.39 -24.10
N PHE A 436 -12.82 -7.21 -23.50
CA PHE A 436 -14.07 -6.90 -24.20
C PHE A 436 -14.33 -5.42 -24.43
N GLY A 437 -13.63 -4.50 -23.75
CA GLY A 437 -13.79 -3.07 -23.99
C GLY A 437 -12.69 -2.42 -24.82
N GLY A 438 -11.67 -3.19 -25.18
CA GLY A 438 -10.71 -2.85 -26.23
C GLY A 438 -9.27 -2.78 -25.74
N ILE A 439 -8.34 -2.92 -26.69
CA ILE A 439 -6.90 -2.84 -26.45
C ILE A 439 -6.44 -1.40 -26.64
N ARG A 440 -5.68 -0.87 -25.68
CA ARG A 440 -5.02 0.44 -25.75
C ARG A 440 -3.69 0.30 -26.50
N TRP A 441 -3.76 0.22 -27.83
CA TRP A 441 -2.61 -0.10 -28.70
C TRP A 441 -1.41 0.83 -28.52
N GLU A 442 -1.63 2.10 -28.20
CA GLU A 442 -0.59 3.10 -27.94
C GLU A 442 0.25 2.82 -26.68
N ARG A 443 -0.22 1.91 -25.81
CA ARG A 443 0.48 1.48 -24.59
C ARG A 443 1.18 0.14 -24.73
N VAL A 444 0.79 -0.67 -25.72
CA VAL A 444 1.38 -2.00 -25.95
C VAL A 444 2.86 -1.87 -26.32
N PHE A 445 3.72 -2.64 -25.65
CA PHE A 445 5.19 -2.58 -25.69
C PHE A 445 5.81 -1.22 -25.30
N LYS A 446 5.06 -0.34 -24.64
CA LYS A 446 5.60 0.91 -24.13
C LYS A 446 6.59 0.63 -23.00
N LYS A 447 7.83 1.10 -23.17
CA LYS A 447 8.87 1.02 -22.13
C LYS A 447 8.45 1.85 -20.92
N ILE A 448 8.67 1.29 -19.74
CA ILE A 448 8.45 1.99 -18.47
C ILE A 448 9.70 2.80 -18.16
N LYS A 449 9.50 4.09 -17.87
CA LYS A 449 10.57 5.03 -17.53
C LYS A 449 10.97 4.89 -16.08
#